data_AF-A0A3N5F587-F1
#
_entry.id   AF-A0A3N5F587-F1
#
_cell.length_a   1.000
_cell.length_b   1.000
_cell.length_c   1.000
_cell.angle_alpha   90.00
_cell.angle_beta   90.00
_cell.angle_gamma   90.00
#
_symmetry.space_group_name_H-M   'P 1'
#
loop_
_entity.id
_entity.type
_entity.pdbx_description
1 polymer ?
#
loop_
_entity_poly.entity_id
_entity_poly.type
_entity_poly.pdbx_seq_one_letter_code
_entity_poly.pdbx_strand_id
1 'polypeptide(L)'
;MEHSHPVVLRKPPWLKVKLPTGEGYSTTLRVARERQLHTVCEDAMCPNIAECWGRKTATFMILGDICTRGCRFCSVKKGKPQPVDTD
;
A
#
# COMPACT_ATOMS: atom_id res chain seq x y z
N MET A 1 27.31 3.58 -18.55
CA MET A 1 26.77 4.45 -17.50
C MET A 1 26.61 3.59 -16.26
N GLU A 2 27.49 3.79 -15.28
CA GLU A 2 27.56 3.03 -14.03
C GLU A 2 26.25 3.19 -13.25
N HIS A 3 25.41 2.17 -13.18
CA HIS A 3 24.27 2.18 -12.26
C HIS A 3 24.77 1.77 -10.88
N SER A 4 25.26 2.74 -10.11
CA SER A 4 25.59 2.53 -8.69
C SER A 4 24.31 2.13 -7.94
N HIS A 5 24.18 0.86 -7.57
CA HIS A 5 23.09 0.42 -6.71
C HIS A 5 23.18 1.16 -5.36
N PRO A 6 22.10 1.77 -4.88
CA PRO A 6 22.12 2.45 -3.59
C PRO A 6 22.44 1.44 -2.49
N VAL A 7 23.38 1.79 -1.62
CA VAL A 7 23.70 1.00 -0.43
C VAL A 7 22.46 0.98 0.46
N VAL A 8 21.75 -0.15 0.50
CA VAL A 8 20.58 -0.31 1.36
C VAL A 8 21.07 -0.52 2.79
N LEU A 9 20.94 0.52 3.61
CA LEU A 9 21.24 0.44 5.02
C LEU A 9 20.23 -0.47 5.72
N ARG A 10 20.72 -1.32 6.63
CA ARG A 10 19.85 -2.17 7.45
C ARG A 10 18.96 -1.27 8.33
N LYS A 11 17.65 -1.58 8.35
CA LYS A 11 16.71 -0.92 9.26
C LYS A 11 17.14 -1.16 10.72
N PRO A 12 16.98 -0.15 11.61
CA PRO A 12 17.34 -0.31 13.02
C PRO A 12 16.45 -1.37 13.70
N PRO A 13 16.93 -2.00 14.79
CA PRO A 13 16.26 -3.15 15.40
C PRO A 13 14.86 -2.85 15.95
N TRP A 14 14.57 -1.60 16.30
CA TRP A 14 13.26 -1.15 16.79
C TRP A 14 12.22 -0.95 15.67
N LEU A 15 12.64 -0.80 14.41
CA LEU A 15 11.74 -0.58 13.27
C LEU A 15 11.28 -1.92 12.69
N LYS A 16 10.45 -2.63 13.45
CA LYS A 16 9.85 -3.92 13.08
C LYS A 16 8.35 -3.88 13.32
N VAL A 17 7.61 -4.61 12.49
CA VAL A 17 6.18 -4.83 12.67
C VAL A 17 5.89 -6.32 12.80
N LYS A 18 4.77 -6.64 13.44
CA LYS A 18 4.24 -8.01 13.46
C LYS A 18 3.65 -8.34 12.09
N LEU A 19 3.57 -9.63 11.78
CA LEU A 19 2.86 -10.07 10.58
C LEU A 19 1.39 -9.63 10.65
N PRO A 20 0.80 -9.14 9.55
CA PRO A 20 -0.60 -8.74 9.52
C PRO A 20 -1.51 -9.94 9.83
N THR A 21 -2.18 -9.90 10.97
CA THR A 21 -3.12 -10.94 11.41
C THR A 21 -4.31 -10.29 12.12
N GLY A 22 -5.37 -11.07 12.35
CA GLY A 22 -6.56 -10.64 13.10
C GLY A 22 -7.80 -10.43 12.24
N GLU A 23 -8.96 -10.50 12.88
CA GLU A 23 -10.28 -10.45 12.21
C GLU A 23 -10.52 -9.15 11.44
N GLY A 24 -10.16 -7.99 12.02
CA GLY A 24 -10.34 -6.70 11.36
C GLY A 24 -9.51 -6.59 10.07
N TYR A 25 -8.26 -7.05 10.09
CA TYR A 25 -7.42 -7.13 8.90
C TYR A 25 -8.06 -8.03 7.82
N SER A 26 -8.43 -9.26 8.18
CA SER A 26 -9.05 -10.22 7.24
C SER A 26 -10.38 -9.71 6.68
N THR A 27 -11.18 -9.03 7.49
CA THR A 27 -12.47 -8.49 7.08
C THR A 27 -12.29 -7.34 6.09
N THR A 28 -11.44 -6.37 6.40
CA THR A 28 -11.18 -5.24 5.49
C THR A 28 -10.51 -5.73 4.19
N LEU A 29 -9.57 -6.69 4.27
CA LEU A 29 -8.98 -7.31 3.10
C LEU A 29 -10.05 -7.92 2.20
N ARG A 30 -10.93 -8.74 2.78
CA ARG A 30 -12.00 -9.39 2.04
C ARG A 30 -12.92 -8.38 1.36
N VAL A 31 -13.39 -7.37 2.10
CA VAL A 31 -14.25 -6.31 1.55
C VAL A 31 -13.56 -5.54 0.43
N ALA A 32 -12.30 -5.15 0.61
CA ALA A 32 -11.55 -4.43 -0.42
C ALA A 32 -11.43 -5.25 -1.71
N ARG A 33 -11.15 -6.55 -1.60
CA ARG A 33 -11.03 -7.45 -2.76
C ARG A 33 -12.37 -7.75 -3.43
N GLU A 34 -13.42 -8.04 -2.66
CA GLU A 34 -14.78 -8.29 -3.17
C GLU A 34 -15.35 -7.07 -3.90
N ARG A 35 -14.98 -5.86 -3.46
CA ARG A 35 -15.44 -4.59 -4.04
C ARG A 35 -14.47 -3.98 -5.05
N GLN A 36 -13.39 -4.68 -5.38
CA GLN A 36 -12.35 -4.20 -6.30
C GLN A 36 -11.81 -2.80 -5.93
N LEU A 37 -11.69 -2.53 -4.63
CA LEU A 37 -11.21 -1.25 -4.11
C LEU A 37 -9.70 -1.27 -3.88
N HIS A 38 -9.08 -0.13 -4.12
CA HIS A 38 -7.68 0.12 -3.84
C HIS A 38 -7.51 0.90 -2.53
N THR A 39 -6.45 0.58 -1.78
CA THR A 39 -6.11 1.29 -0.54
C THR A 39 -4.64 1.66 -0.53
N VAL A 40 -4.33 2.88 -0.06
CA VAL A 40 -2.92 3.27 0.13
C VAL A 40 -2.26 2.42 1.22
N CYS A 41 -3.05 1.79 2.09
CA CYS A 41 -2.58 0.84 3.09
C CYS A 41 -1.84 -0.33 2.43
N GLU A 42 -2.40 -0.92 1.37
CA GLU A 42 -1.80 -2.01 0.60
C GLU A 42 -0.80 -1.49 -0.43
N ASP A 43 -1.23 -0.56 -1.28
CA ASP A 43 -0.48 -0.17 -2.48
C ASP A 43 0.80 0.63 -2.16
N ALA A 44 0.89 1.24 -0.97
CA ALA A 44 2.12 1.87 -0.49
C ALA A 44 2.94 0.97 0.46
N MET A 45 2.53 -0.27 0.71
CA MET A 45 3.14 -1.21 1.67
C MET A 45 3.22 -0.61 3.09
N CYS A 46 2.10 -0.07 3.59
CA CYS A 46 2.06 0.58 4.90
C CYS A 46 2.34 -0.45 6.02
N PRO A 47 3.32 -0.21 6.91
CA PRO A 47 3.65 -1.13 7.99
C PRO A 47 2.52 -1.24 9.05
N ASN A 48 1.58 -0.29 9.07
CA ASN A 48 0.53 -0.18 10.09
C ASN A 48 -0.82 -0.78 9.62
N ILE A 49 -0.86 -1.46 8.47
CA ILE A 49 -2.11 -1.93 7.84
C ILE A 49 -3.01 -2.74 8.80
N ALA A 50 -2.44 -3.69 9.55
CA ALA A 50 -3.21 -4.52 10.47
C ALA A 50 -3.76 -3.73 11.67
N GLU A 51 -3.00 -2.76 12.18
CA GLU A 51 -3.45 -1.90 13.28
C GLU A 51 -4.60 -1.00 12.83
N CYS A 52 -4.44 -0.29 11.71
CA CYS A 52 -5.45 0.62 11.19
C CYS A 52 -6.75 -0.13 10.86
N TRP A 53 -6.65 -1.26 10.13
CA TRP A 53 -7.82 -2.05 9.75
C TRP A 53 -8.47 -2.74 10.96
N GLY A 54 -7.66 -3.19 11.94
CA GLY A 54 -8.17 -3.67 13.24
C GLY A 54 -9.00 -2.62 13.98
N ARG A 55 -8.70 -1.34 13.79
CA ARG A 55 -9.45 -0.19 14.32
C ARG A 55 -10.53 0.32 13.36
N LYS A 56 -10.92 -0.47 12.36
CA LYS A 56 -11.94 -0.12 11.36
C LYS A 56 -11.61 1.17 10.59
N THR A 57 -10.32 1.44 10.38
CA THR A 57 -9.83 2.64 9.67
C THR A 57 -9.07 2.20 8.42
N ALA A 58 -9.48 2.70 7.25
CA ALA A 58 -8.77 2.49 5.99
C ALA A 58 -8.72 3.79 5.18
N THR A 59 -7.73 3.90 4.31
CA THR A 59 -7.59 5.04 3.39
C THR A 59 -7.62 4.53 1.95
N PHE A 60 -8.69 4.87 1.25
CA PHE A 60 -8.97 4.41 -0.10
C PHE A 60 -8.27 5.26 -1.16
N MET A 61 -8.01 4.66 -2.31
CA MET A 61 -7.57 5.34 -3.52
C MET A 61 -8.64 5.19 -4.60
N ILE A 62 -9.09 6.32 -5.13
CA ILE A 62 -10.28 6.40 -6.00
C ILE A 62 -9.98 6.25 -7.50
N LEU A 63 -8.72 6.41 -7.94
CA LEU A 63 -8.33 6.38 -9.36
C LEU A 63 -7.39 5.18 -9.67
N GLY A 64 -7.61 4.07 -8.98
CA GLY A 64 -6.79 2.86 -9.10
C GLY A 64 -5.47 2.90 -8.31
N ASP A 65 -4.62 1.92 -8.56
CA ASP A 65 -3.30 1.69 -7.92
C ASP A 65 -2.11 2.27 -8.68
N ILE A 66 -2.31 2.85 -9.87
CA ILE A 66 -1.23 3.35 -10.73
C ILE A 66 -1.15 4.87 -10.65
N CYS A 67 0.00 5.38 -10.20
CA CYS A 67 0.30 6.80 -10.18
C CYS A 67 1.16 7.20 -11.38
N THR A 68 0.80 8.31 -12.04
CA THR A 68 1.57 8.89 -13.16
C THR A 68 2.81 9.67 -12.71
N ARG A 69 2.93 9.97 -11.41
CA ARG A 69 4.06 10.73 -10.84
C ARG A 69 5.16 9.81 -10.31
N GLY A 70 6.43 10.21 -10.50
CA GLY A 70 7.62 9.49 -10.04
C GLY A 70 8.17 9.92 -8.68
N CYS A 71 7.34 10.09 -7.65
CA CYS A 71 7.83 10.48 -6.32
C CYS A 71 8.82 9.43 -5.76
N ARG A 72 10.06 9.84 -5.47
CA ARG A 72 11.17 8.93 -5.13
C ARG A 72 10.97 8.10 -3.86
N PHE A 73 10.08 8.53 -2.96
CA PHE A 73 9.78 7.83 -1.70
C PHE A 73 8.55 6.92 -1.77
N CYS A 74 7.74 7.05 -2.82
CA CYS A 74 6.39 6.50 -2.86
C CYS A 74 6.38 5.13 -3.55
N SER A 75 5.99 4.09 -2.81
CA SER A 75 5.96 2.70 -3.30
C SER A 75 4.81 2.36 -4.25
N VAL A 76 3.79 3.22 -4.36
CA VAL A 76 2.64 3.01 -5.27
C VAL A 76 3.15 2.76 -6.68
N LYS A 77 2.54 1.81 -7.41
CA LYS A 77 2.92 1.45 -8.77
C LYS A 77 2.95 2.66 -9.70
N LYS A 78 3.96 2.75 -10.55
CA LYS A 78 4.14 3.85 -11.51
C LYS A 78 3.81 3.39 -12.92
N GLY A 79 3.14 4.23 -13.69
CA GLY A 79 2.82 3.91 -15.09
C GLY A 79 1.59 4.62 -15.63
N LYS A 80 1.03 4.06 -16.70
CA LYS A 80 -0.22 4.50 -17.31
C LYS A 80 -1.40 3.84 -16.58
N PRO A 81 -2.35 4.61 -16.01
CA PRO A 81 -3.52 4.07 -15.33
C PRO A 81 -4.54 3.49 -16.32
N GLN A 82 -5.50 2.74 -15.79
CA GLN A 82 -6.71 2.34 -16.50
C GLN A 82 -7.59 3.57 -16.79
N PRO A 83 -8.58 3.47 -17.69
CA PRO A 83 -9.63 4.48 -17.82
C PRO A 83 -10.31 4.75 -16.46
N VAL A 84 -10.85 5.97 -16.31
CA VAL A 84 -11.59 6.35 -15.10
C VAL A 84 -12.84 5.47 -14.98
N ASP A 85 -13.03 4.90 -13.80
CA ASP A 85 -14.27 4.24 -13.42
C ASP A 85 -15.31 5.31 -13.06
N THR A 86 -16.47 5.28 -13.71
CA THR A 86 -17.53 6.29 -13.59
C THR A 86 -18.81 5.75 -12.97
N ASP A 87 -18.84 4.46 -12.67
CA ASP A 87 -19.97 3.80 -12.02
C ASP A 87 -19.86 3.90 -10.49
#